data_AF-A0A7J6MYC5-F1
#
_entry.id   AF-A0A7J6MYC5-F1
#
_cell.length_a   1.000
_cell.length_b   1.000
_cell.length_c   1.000
_cell.angle_alpha   90.00
_cell.angle_beta   90.00
_cell.angle_gamma   90.00
#
_symmetry.space_group_name_H-M   'P 1'
#
loop_
_entity.id
_entity.type
_entity.pdbx_description
1 polymer ?
#
loop_
_entity_poly.entity_id
_entity_poly.type
_entity_poly.pdbx_seq_one_letter_code
_entity_poly.pdbx_strand_id
1 'polypeptide(L)'
;MIYASLALSFILVKAAKEEKDEGICVATGVGPTKPYPSLTQCYMWNEKACCTASQDREITEAFKRLIPPPCLHIYPVISEMFCAYCGPTAIREGPTNYVRYNETTGDVEIRLCESFLHKLWDDGELNDLDDRTHVLDECGLISCRNISDDGRPPCKEYDTIFPAAKIQHPPGTVIPEGTEDPAPIELADGHEHPHRERQAVGCVIGCVTLILLVHNMTLLLFLASSMLLLAIIPNNWIPVGMLVYSFAYLLPARAQHTVDGVSNACLLIMSLRNSMYARDVGQTFQISLNSYYDYLSYIVFFPGLLTGPVYNVKDWTQALEDTKHDLDKTEIKSRLYRAIVWAVIFLTSLRFFPMSFMLTKDFAHFPLLTRCGYIVLATYYSFGARCFAGWYVSEAGLAALGIRARNTDYWAPERANTVSQYIREWNKSVQTFFALYVYKPLRSVTPSKPVRAAIVMCSSAYWHGLEPGLYMFFMSMFVESTFLNEFPKLPSPFGNIEVTFLLSYYGMTFMYKNDVSKAFTVWANMGYVGHWYTAVRLLLLIAMRVYRKNTTANDKKDDKKRE
;
A
#
# COMPACT_ATOMS: atom_id res chain seq x y z
N MET A 1 20.59 -73.84 12.72
CA MET A 1 19.26 -73.40 12.27
C MET A 1 19.43 -71.98 11.75
N ILE A 2 19.78 -71.77 10.48
CA ILE A 2 18.91 -71.98 9.30
C ILE A 2 17.68 -71.07 9.44
N TYR A 3 17.77 -69.83 8.99
CA TYR A 3 17.65 -69.31 7.62
C TYR A 3 16.21 -68.84 7.35
N ALA A 4 16.09 -67.65 6.74
CA ALA A 4 14.85 -66.91 6.42
C ALA A 4 14.15 -66.32 7.66
N SER A 5 14.50 -65.11 8.11
CA SER A 5 14.07 -63.87 7.44
C SER A 5 15.11 -62.73 7.44
N LEU A 6 16.40 -63.07 7.59
CA LEU A 6 17.54 -62.13 7.50
C LEU A 6 17.96 -61.75 6.06
N ALA A 7 17.03 -61.80 5.09
CA ALA A 7 17.35 -61.63 3.66
C ALA A 7 16.45 -60.63 2.88
N LEU A 8 15.71 -59.75 3.56
CA LEU A 8 15.00 -58.64 2.88
C LEU A 8 15.37 -57.24 3.36
N SER A 9 16.07 -57.12 4.49
CA SER A 9 16.45 -55.81 5.04
C SER A 9 17.88 -55.37 4.67
N PHE A 10 18.69 -56.29 4.12
CA PHE A 10 20.08 -56.02 3.72
C PHE A 10 20.28 -55.75 2.22
N ILE A 11 19.21 -55.83 1.41
CA ILE A 11 19.27 -55.57 -0.05
C ILE A 11 18.81 -54.14 -0.42
N LEU A 12 18.24 -53.36 0.51
CA LEU A 12 18.01 -51.92 0.29
C LEU A 12 19.14 -51.03 0.82
N VAL A 13 20.18 -51.60 1.44
CA VAL A 13 21.31 -50.85 2.02
C VAL A 13 22.62 -51.01 1.21
N LYS A 14 22.58 -51.73 0.08
CA LYS A 14 23.74 -51.88 -0.82
C LYS A 14 23.45 -51.68 -2.31
N ALA A 15 22.35 -50.99 -2.61
CA ALA A 15 22.06 -50.39 -3.91
C ALA A 15 21.69 -48.91 -3.73
N ALA A 16 22.60 -48.17 -3.11
CA ALA A 16 22.76 -46.73 -3.26
C ALA A 16 24.21 -46.39 -2.88
N LYS A 17 25.17 -47.07 -3.51
CA LYS A 17 26.51 -46.55 -3.65
C LYS A 17 26.69 -46.25 -5.14
N GLU A 18 26.16 -45.10 -5.52
CA GLU A 18 26.56 -44.23 -6.62
C GLU A 18 25.45 -43.19 -6.80
N GLU A 19 25.44 -42.19 -5.94
CA GLU A 19 24.94 -40.89 -6.32
C GLU A 19 25.91 -39.89 -5.71
N LYS A 20 26.63 -39.17 -6.57
CA LYS A 20 27.47 -38.03 -6.17
C LYS A 20 26.60 -37.13 -5.32
N ASP A 21 27.06 -36.73 -4.13
CA ASP A 21 26.28 -35.93 -3.16
C ASP A 21 25.70 -34.65 -3.82
N GLU A 22 24.47 -34.79 -4.33
CA GLU A 22 23.54 -33.73 -4.66
C GLU A 22 22.78 -33.40 -3.36
N GLY A 23 23.06 -32.25 -2.77
CA GLY A 23 22.24 -31.73 -1.67
C GLY A 23 22.97 -31.50 -0.36
N ILE A 24 24.25 -31.14 -0.37
CA ILE A 24 24.92 -30.55 0.80
C ILE A 24 25.26 -29.09 0.48
N CYS A 25 24.85 -28.18 1.37
CA CYS A 25 25.13 -26.76 1.23
C CYS A 25 26.62 -26.48 1.44
N VAL A 26 27.26 -25.88 0.42
CA VAL A 26 28.72 -25.70 0.36
C VAL A 26 29.27 -24.91 1.56
N ALA A 27 28.54 -23.91 2.06
CA ALA A 27 28.97 -23.06 3.16
C ALA A 27 28.79 -23.66 4.56
N THR A 28 27.87 -24.63 4.72
CA THR A 28 27.47 -25.13 6.05
C THR A 28 27.72 -26.62 6.23
N GLY A 29 27.93 -27.39 5.16
CA GLY A 29 28.07 -28.84 5.22
C GLY A 29 26.79 -29.57 5.60
N VAL A 30 25.66 -28.87 5.66
CA VAL A 30 24.33 -29.41 6.02
C VAL A 30 23.45 -29.43 4.77
N GLY A 31 22.52 -30.38 4.68
CA GLY A 31 21.57 -30.43 3.57
C GLY A 31 20.63 -29.22 3.51
N PRO A 32 20.13 -28.83 2.32
CA PRO A 32 19.21 -27.71 2.18
C PRO A 32 17.91 -28.00 2.92
N THR A 33 17.43 -27.02 3.66
CA THR A 33 16.21 -27.12 4.46
C THR A 33 15.16 -26.14 3.96
N LYS A 34 13.91 -26.37 4.34
CA LYS A 34 12.86 -25.38 4.10
C LYS A 34 13.07 -24.21 5.07
N PRO A 35 13.39 -23.00 4.57
CA PRO A 35 13.70 -21.87 5.44
C PRO A 35 12.47 -21.45 6.25
N TYR A 36 12.68 -21.23 7.54
CA TYR A 36 11.68 -20.67 8.44
C TYR A 36 12.31 -19.55 9.29
N PRO A 37 11.82 -18.30 9.20
CA PRO A 37 10.81 -17.78 8.27
C PRO A 37 11.19 -17.91 6.78
N SER A 38 10.22 -17.73 5.89
CA SER A 38 10.46 -17.69 4.44
C SER A 38 11.39 -16.55 4.05
N LEU A 39 12.31 -16.80 3.12
CA LEU A 39 13.21 -15.84 2.51
C LEU A 39 12.42 -14.81 1.69
N THR A 40 12.78 -13.54 1.87
CA THR A 40 12.12 -12.38 1.28
C THR A 40 12.85 -11.87 0.04
N GLN A 41 14.19 -11.81 0.06
CA GLN A 41 15.00 -11.38 -1.08
C GLN A 41 15.30 -12.56 -2.00
N CYS A 42 15.70 -13.69 -1.42
CA CYS A 42 16.01 -14.94 -2.10
C CYS A 42 14.80 -15.88 -2.14
N TYR A 43 13.61 -15.30 -2.37
CA TYR A 43 12.32 -15.98 -2.28
C TYR A 43 12.19 -17.19 -3.22
N MET A 44 12.96 -17.20 -4.32
CA MET A 44 13.03 -18.29 -5.29
C MET A 44 13.50 -19.62 -4.69
N TRP A 45 14.13 -19.61 -3.51
CA TRP A 45 14.63 -20.80 -2.82
C TRP A 45 13.77 -21.23 -1.62
N ASN A 46 12.55 -20.70 -1.47
CA ASN A 46 11.68 -21.01 -0.32
C ASN A 46 11.19 -22.46 -0.22
N GLU A 47 11.32 -23.26 -1.28
CA GLU A 47 11.02 -24.69 -1.23
C GLU A 47 12.17 -25.49 -0.59
N LYS A 48 13.42 -25.16 -0.94
CA LYS A 48 14.66 -25.73 -0.42
C LYS A 48 15.79 -24.70 -0.54
N ALA A 49 16.32 -24.24 0.59
CA ALA A 49 17.39 -23.25 0.63
C ALA A 49 18.58 -23.72 1.45
N CYS A 50 19.76 -23.22 1.07
CA CYS A 50 20.97 -23.30 1.86
C CYS A 50 21.19 -22.13 2.81
N CYS A 51 20.35 -21.10 2.69
CA CYS A 51 20.43 -19.92 3.54
C CYS A 51 19.24 -19.81 4.49
N THR A 52 19.49 -19.18 5.63
CA THR A 52 18.51 -18.86 6.66
C THR A 52 17.88 -17.49 6.40
N ALA A 53 16.74 -17.21 7.04
CA ALA A 53 16.11 -15.89 6.98
C ALA A 53 17.02 -14.76 7.51
N SER A 54 17.95 -15.06 8.42
CA SER A 54 18.93 -14.06 8.89
C SER A 54 19.93 -13.69 7.80
N GLN A 55 20.40 -14.68 7.03
CA GLN A 55 21.31 -14.46 5.91
C GLN A 55 20.59 -13.74 4.76
N ASP A 56 19.33 -14.08 4.48
CA ASP A 56 18.49 -13.36 3.52
C ASP A 56 18.34 -11.88 3.87
N ARG A 57 18.23 -11.55 5.16
CA ARG A 57 18.18 -10.15 5.62
C ARG A 57 19.50 -9.41 5.37
N GLU A 58 20.65 -10.06 5.57
CA GLU A 58 21.95 -9.46 5.25
C GLU A 58 22.12 -9.24 3.75
N ILE A 59 21.72 -10.22 2.94
CA ILE A 59 21.68 -10.11 1.47
C ILE A 59 20.77 -8.95 1.05
N THR A 60 19.60 -8.82 1.67
CA THR A 60 18.65 -7.72 1.43
C THR A 60 19.28 -6.36 1.71
N GLU A 61 19.98 -6.20 2.85
CA GLU A 61 20.62 -4.94 3.21
C GLU A 61 21.80 -4.61 2.30
N ALA A 62 22.55 -5.61 1.85
CA ALA A 62 23.60 -5.42 0.86
C ALA A 62 23.02 -5.00 -0.51
N PHE A 63 21.91 -5.61 -0.91
CA PHE A 63 21.23 -5.32 -2.18
C PHE A 63 20.59 -3.91 -2.20
N LYS A 64 20.02 -3.46 -1.07
CA LYS A 64 19.49 -2.09 -0.89
C LYS A 64 20.55 -0.99 -0.98
N ARG A 65 21.82 -1.30 -0.75
CA ARG A 65 22.92 -0.34 -0.92
C ARG A 65 23.22 -0.08 -2.40
N LEU A 66 22.87 -1.02 -3.27
CA LEU A 66 23.12 -0.95 -4.70
C LEU A 66 21.90 -0.47 -5.47
N ILE A 67 20.70 -0.96 -5.12
CA ILE A 67 19.46 -0.68 -5.85
C ILE A 67 18.42 -0.04 -4.91
N PRO A 68 17.78 1.08 -5.30
CA PRO A 68 16.71 1.69 -4.51
C PRO A 68 15.55 0.72 -4.22
N PRO A 69 14.91 0.80 -3.04
CA PRO A 69 13.81 -0.11 -2.66
C PRO A 69 12.65 -0.29 -3.66
N PRO A 70 12.25 0.72 -4.47
CA PRO A 70 11.23 0.55 -5.50
C PRO A 70 11.64 -0.40 -6.64
N CYS A 71 12.94 -0.64 -6.78
CA CYS A 71 13.57 -1.27 -7.93
C CYS A 71 14.10 -2.67 -7.64
N LEU A 72 13.87 -3.19 -6.43
CA LEU A 72 14.44 -4.46 -5.96
C LEU A 72 14.00 -5.67 -6.82
N HIS A 73 12.87 -5.57 -7.51
CA HIS A 73 12.33 -6.62 -8.38
C HIS A 73 12.57 -6.36 -9.88
N ILE A 74 13.22 -5.26 -10.24
CA ILE A 74 13.40 -4.85 -11.64
C ILE A 74 14.59 -5.56 -12.29
N TYR A 75 15.58 -5.99 -11.48
CA TYR A 75 16.80 -6.65 -11.95
C TYR A 75 16.92 -8.09 -11.41
N PRO A 76 16.22 -9.06 -12.02
CA PRO A 76 16.25 -10.45 -11.57
C PRO A 76 17.66 -11.05 -11.58
N VAL A 77 18.49 -10.69 -12.55
CA VAL A 77 19.88 -11.19 -12.67
C VAL A 77 20.76 -10.76 -11.48
N ILE A 78 20.62 -9.51 -11.02
CA ILE A 78 21.40 -9.02 -9.87
C ILE A 78 20.89 -9.67 -8.59
N SER A 79 19.56 -9.86 -8.47
CA SER A 79 18.97 -10.59 -7.35
C SER A 79 19.44 -12.04 -7.31
N GLU A 80 19.54 -12.71 -8.45
CA GLU A 80 20.06 -14.08 -8.56
C GLU A 80 21.53 -14.18 -8.13
N MET A 81 22.37 -13.21 -8.49
CA MET A 81 23.76 -13.16 -8.05
C MET A 81 23.90 -13.03 -6.53
N PHE A 82 23.16 -12.11 -5.93
CA PHE A 82 23.16 -11.90 -4.48
C PHE A 82 22.61 -13.12 -3.71
N CYS A 83 21.72 -13.88 -4.36
CA CYS A 83 21.10 -15.08 -3.80
C CYS A 83 21.77 -16.40 -4.22
N ALA A 84 22.91 -16.36 -4.90
CA ALA A 84 23.58 -17.55 -5.42
C ALA A 84 23.93 -18.56 -4.32
N TYR A 85 24.29 -18.07 -3.12
CA TYR A 85 24.59 -18.93 -1.96
C TYR A 85 23.37 -19.61 -1.34
N CYS A 86 22.16 -19.15 -1.64
CA CYS A 86 20.93 -19.73 -1.12
C CYS A 86 20.48 -20.97 -1.91
N GLY A 87 20.98 -21.17 -3.13
CA GLY A 87 20.53 -22.25 -4.00
C GLY A 87 21.15 -23.60 -3.64
N PRO A 88 20.37 -24.69 -3.59
CA PRO A 88 20.84 -26.04 -3.23
C PRO A 88 21.79 -26.65 -4.28
N THR A 89 21.70 -26.21 -5.54
CA THR A 89 22.57 -26.62 -6.65
C THR A 89 23.33 -25.46 -7.28
N ALA A 90 23.11 -24.23 -6.82
CA ALA A 90 23.56 -23.01 -7.52
C ALA A 90 25.08 -22.85 -7.63
N ILE A 91 25.86 -23.60 -6.82
CA ILE A 91 27.32 -23.60 -6.85
C ILE A 91 27.89 -24.80 -7.65
N ARG A 92 27.09 -25.85 -7.90
CA ARG A 92 27.54 -27.08 -8.57
C ARG A 92 26.90 -27.34 -9.93
N GLU A 93 25.59 -27.15 -10.10
CA GLU A 93 24.85 -27.43 -11.35
C GLU A 93 23.59 -26.55 -11.52
N GLY A 94 23.71 -25.23 -11.32
CA GLY A 94 22.65 -24.26 -11.61
C GLY A 94 22.84 -23.52 -12.95
N PRO A 95 21.80 -22.92 -13.55
CA PRO A 95 21.82 -22.29 -14.88
C PRO A 95 22.67 -21.02 -14.99
N THR A 96 23.44 -20.68 -13.97
CA THR A 96 24.26 -19.47 -13.89
C THR A 96 25.73 -19.85 -14.06
N ASN A 97 26.25 -19.70 -15.28
CA ASN A 97 27.68 -19.79 -15.61
C ASN A 97 28.56 -18.70 -14.93
N TYR A 98 28.09 -18.11 -13.85
CA TYR A 98 28.58 -16.86 -13.29
C TYR A 98 29.16 -17.00 -11.88
N VAL A 99 29.12 -18.16 -11.23
CA VAL A 99 29.66 -18.36 -9.87
C VAL A 99 30.40 -19.69 -9.79
N ARG A 100 31.68 -19.65 -9.39
CA ARG A 100 32.55 -20.82 -9.21
C ARG A 100 33.09 -20.84 -7.79
N TYR A 101 33.02 -21.99 -7.13
CA TYR A 101 33.60 -22.17 -5.81
C TYR A 101 34.97 -22.87 -5.92
N ASN A 102 36.00 -22.28 -5.33
CA ASN A 102 37.32 -22.90 -5.27
C ASN A 102 37.43 -23.73 -3.98
N GLU A 103 37.30 -25.04 -4.12
CA GLU A 103 37.37 -25.99 -2.99
C GLU A 103 38.71 -25.98 -2.25
N THR A 104 39.77 -25.42 -2.84
CA THR A 104 41.12 -25.40 -2.25
C THR A 104 41.39 -24.14 -1.42
N THR A 105 40.80 -22.99 -1.80
CA THR A 105 40.98 -21.71 -1.10
C THR A 105 39.77 -21.29 -0.27
N GLY A 106 38.60 -21.88 -0.51
CA GLY A 106 37.32 -21.49 0.10
C GLY A 106 36.71 -20.23 -0.53
N ASP A 107 37.31 -19.70 -1.60
CA ASP A 107 36.87 -18.48 -2.26
C ASP A 107 35.77 -18.75 -3.29
N VAL A 108 34.93 -17.73 -3.49
CA VAL A 108 33.85 -17.75 -4.47
C VAL A 108 34.16 -16.73 -5.56
N GLU A 109 34.36 -17.23 -6.77
CA GLU A 109 34.68 -16.46 -7.97
C GLU A 109 33.39 -16.18 -8.73
N ILE A 110 33.01 -14.92 -8.87
CA ILE A 110 31.84 -14.50 -9.65
C ILE A 110 32.31 -14.03 -11.03
N ARG A 111 31.93 -14.73 -12.10
CA ARG A 111 32.24 -14.39 -13.50
C ARG A 111 31.11 -13.57 -14.09
N LEU A 112 31.40 -12.38 -14.58
CA LEU A 112 30.41 -11.50 -15.23
C LEU A 112 30.85 -11.19 -16.65
N CYS A 113 29.88 -11.04 -17.56
CA CYS A 113 30.19 -10.57 -18.91
C CYS A 113 30.62 -9.10 -18.84
N GLU A 114 31.70 -8.74 -19.54
CA GLU A 114 32.23 -7.37 -19.63
C GLU A 114 31.13 -6.35 -20.03
N SER A 115 30.26 -6.73 -20.97
CA SER A 115 29.10 -5.92 -21.39
C SER A 115 28.01 -5.73 -20.33
N PHE A 116 27.95 -6.59 -19.31
CA PHE A 116 27.08 -6.44 -18.15
C PHE A 116 27.73 -5.53 -17.10
N LEU A 117 29.06 -5.64 -16.93
CA LEU A 117 29.81 -4.76 -16.04
C LEU A 117 29.75 -3.30 -16.53
N HIS A 118 29.97 -3.05 -17.82
CA HIS A 118 29.82 -1.72 -18.44
C HIS A 118 28.39 -1.15 -18.38
N LYS A 119 27.36 -1.99 -18.22
CA LYS A 119 25.97 -1.55 -17.98
C LYS A 119 25.73 -1.16 -16.53
N LEU A 120 26.50 -1.71 -15.60
CA LEU A 120 26.39 -1.46 -14.17
C LEU A 120 27.28 -0.29 -13.71
N TRP A 121 28.47 -0.16 -14.30
CA TRP A 121 29.46 0.88 -14.02
C TRP A 121 30.10 1.37 -15.31
N ASP A 122 30.01 2.67 -15.57
CA ASP A 122 30.81 3.36 -16.58
C ASP A 122 32.03 3.95 -15.87
N ASP A 123 33.23 3.45 -16.19
CA ASP A 123 34.49 3.97 -15.66
C ASP A 123 35.01 5.17 -16.48
N GLY A 124 34.20 5.69 -17.41
CA GLY A 124 34.49 6.93 -18.14
C GLY A 124 34.45 8.14 -17.22
N GLU A 125 35.60 8.81 -17.08
CA GLU A 125 35.79 10.03 -16.29
C GLU A 125 34.59 11.00 -16.39
N LEU A 126 33.94 11.23 -15.25
CA LEU A 126 32.98 12.30 -14.98
C LEU A 126 33.67 13.68 -15.13
N ASN A 127 33.95 14.08 -16.37
CA ASN A 127 34.53 15.38 -16.68
C ASN A 127 33.61 16.30 -17.47
N ASP A 128 32.42 15.86 -17.90
CA ASP A 128 31.45 16.78 -18.50
C ASP A 128 30.00 16.45 -18.11
N LEU A 129 29.42 17.31 -17.27
CA LEU A 129 28.02 17.27 -16.85
C LEU A 129 27.05 17.80 -17.94
N ASP A 130 27.51 18.01 -19.17
CA ASP A 130 26.72 18.66 -20.23
C ASP A 130 26.41 17.78 -21.45
N ASP A 131 26.88 16.52 -21.50
CA ASP A 131 26.62 15.64 -22.65
C ASP A 131 25.42 14.70 -22.43
N ARG A 132 24.36 14.95 -23.21
CA ARG A 132 23.00 14.39 -23.05
C ARG A 132 22.82 13.03 -23.74
N THR A 133 23.65 12.04 -23.43
CA THR A 133 23.56 10.71 -24.07
C THR A 133 23.31 9.51 -23.15
N HIS A 134 23.28 9.68 -21.83
CA HIS A 134 23.00 8.57 -20.90
C HIS A 134 21.57 8.65 -20.33
N VAL A 135 20.66 7.83 -20.87
CA VAL A 135 19.31 7.67 -20.30
C VAL A 135 19.40 6.66 -19.16
N LEU A 136 19.50 7.16 -17.93
CA LEU A 136 19.25 6.34 -16.75
C LEU A 136 17.78 5.89 -16.76
N ASP A 137 17.52 4.62 -16.42
CA ASP A 137 16.16 4.18 -16.14
C ASP A 137 15.64 4.78 -14.82
N GLU A 138 14.36 4.53 -14.51
CA GLU A 138 13.70 5.06 -13.30
C GLU A 138 14.35 4.55 -11.98
N CYS A 139 15.33 3.65 -12.08
CA CYS A 139 16.03 3.00 -10.99
C CYS A 139 17.52 3.39 -10.89
N GLY A 140 17.98 4.27 -11.78
CA GLY A 140 19.33 4.82 -11.75
C GLY A 140 20.39 3.94 -12.41
N LEU A 141 20.02 2.93 -13.20
CA LEU A 141 20.95 2.15 -14.03
C LEU A 141 20.89 2.61 -15.49
N ILE A 142 22.01 2.49 -16.22
CA ILE A 142 22.12 2.95 -17.61
C ILE A 142 21.26 2.06 -18.51
N SER A 143 20.25 2.64 -19.17
CA SER A 143 19.34 1.93 -20.06
C SER A 143 19.73 2.14 -21.52
N CYS A 144 20.26 1.12 -22.18
CA CYS A 144 20.35 1.11 -23.64
C CYS A 144 18.99 0.69 -24.24
N ARG A 145 18.25 1.64 -24.82
CA ARG A 145 17.24 1.31 -25.84
C ARG A 145 17.95 0.70 -27.04
N ASN A 146 17.99 -0.63 -27.08
CA ASN A 146 17.89 -1.50 -28.26
C ASN A 146 18.51 -2.86 -27.93
N ILE A 147 17.67 -3.82 -27.56
CA ILE A 147 18.01 -5.25 -27.64
C ILE A 147 17.34 -5.75 -28.92
N SER A 148 18.14 -6.29 -29.86
CA SER A 148 17.65 -7.04 -31.02
C SER A 148 17.07 -8.39 -30.59
N ASP A 149 16.14 -8.91 -31.40
CA ASP A 149 15.19 -10.01 -31.15
C ASP A 149 15.76 -11.39 -30.74
N ASP A 150 17.05 -11.55 -30.46
CA ASP A 150 17.69 -12.84 -30.17
C ASP A 150 18.42 -12.94 -28.81
N GLY A 151 18.46 -11.85 -28.02
CA GLY A 151 18.52 -11.95 -26.56
C GLY A 151 19.79 -12.52 -25.89
N ARG A 152 20.99 -12.48 -26.50
CA ARG A 152 22.26 -12.79 -25.78
C ARG A 152 23.47 -11.97 -26.27
N PRO A 153 24.26 -11.32 -25.37
CA PRO A 153 25.57 -10.77 -25.71
C PRO A 153 26.76 -11.69 -25.35
N PRO A 154 27.92 -11.56 -26.02
CA PRO A 154 29.06 -12.48 -25.96
C PRO A 154 30.05 -12.16 -24.82
N CYS A 155 30.82 -13.18 -24.38
CA CYS A 155 31.74 -13.12 -23.22
C CYS A 155 33.23 -13.01 -23.60
N LYS A 156 34.00 -12.20 -22.86
CA LYS A 156 35.46 -12.32 -22.62
C LYS A 156 35.82 -11.83 -21.20
N GLU A 157 36.91 -12.37 -20.66
CA GLU A 157 37.29 -12.36 -19.22
C GLU A 157 38.11 -11.14 -18.78
N TYR A 158 37.85 -10.64 -17.55
CA TYR A 158 38.78 -9.85 -16.73
C TYR A 158 38.60 -10.19 -15.25
N ASP A 159 39.71 -10.24 -14.52
CA ASP A 159 39.84 -10.63 -13.12
C ASP A 159 39.72 -9.43 -12.16
N THR A 160 39.06 -9.66 -11.01
CA THR A 160 39.11 -8.92 -9.73
C THR A 160 38.42 -7.54 -9.59
N ILE A 161 37.15 -7.53 -9.14
CA ILE A 161 36.54 -6.37 -8.43
C ILE A 161 35.56 -6.85 -7.33
N PHE A 162 36.07 -7.46 -6.26
CA PHE A 162 35.42 -7.41 -4.94
C PHE A 162 36.52 -7.44 -3.87
N PRO A 163 36.75 -6.35 -3.11
CA PRO A 163 37.49 -6.49 -1.86
C PRO A 163 36.60 -7.28 -0.90
N ALA A 164 37.08 -8.47 -0.54
CA ALA A 164 36.42 -9.42 0.34
C ALA A 164 35.79 -8.74 1.56
N ALA A 165 34.48 -8.90 1.75
CA ALA A 165 33.87 -8.78 3.05
C ALA A 165 34.42 -9.94 3.90
N LYS A 166 35.53 -9.69 4.62
CA LYS A 166 36.04 -10.63 5.63
C LYS A 166 35.01 -10.71 6.77
N ILE A 167 34.22 -11.78 6.77
CA ILE A 167 33.47 -12.19 7.96
C ILE A 167 34.53 -12.70 8.96
N GLN A 168 34.83 -11.89 9.98
CA GLN A 168 35.69 -12.35 11.07
C GLN A 168 34.91 -13.29 11.99
N HIS A 169 35.39 -14.51 12.16
CA HIS A 169 34.96 -15.40 13.24
C HIS A 169 35.38 -14.82 14.60
N PRO A 170 34.55 -14.89 15.66
CA PRO A 170 35.01 -14.57 17.01
C PRO A 170 36.03 -15.62 17.47
N PRO A 171 37.22 -15.22 17.97
CA PRO A 171 38.22 -16.17 18.44
C PRO A 171 37.94 -16.57 19.90
N GLY A 172 37.91 -17.88 20.15
CA GLY A 172 38.08 -18.45 21.49
C GLY A 172 36.86 -19.10 22.11
N THR A 173 36.53 -20.31 21.65
CA THR A 173 35.93 -21.32 22.53
C THR A 173 36.72 -22.61 22.35
N VAL A 174 37.57 -22.88 23.35
CA VAL A 174 38.21 -24.17 23.57
C VAL A 174 37.09 -25.20 23.69
N ILE A 175 37.13 -26.23 22.85
CA ILE A 175 36.28 -27.42 22.97
C ILE A 175 36.88 -28.28 24.08
N PRO A 176 36.20 -28.53 25.21
CA PRO A 176 36.55 -29.68 26.04
C PRO A 176 35.94 -30.92 25.39
N GLU A 177 36.81 -31.84 24.96
CA GLU A 177 36.44 -33.23 24.73
C GLU A 177 35.93 -33.84 26.05
N GLY A 178 34.78 -34.51 26.01
CA GLY A 178 34.34 -35.35 27.12
C GLY A 178 32.82 -35.40 27.31
N THR A 179 32.24 -36.50 26.83
CA THR A 179 31.20 -37.31 27.49
C THR A 179 30.05 -36.58 28.20
N GLU A 180 28.87 -36.58 27.58
CA GLU A 180 27.65 -37.26 28.05
C GLU A 180 26.49 -36.82 27.14
N ASP A 181 25.75 -37.80 26.60
CA ASP A 181 24.52 -37.56 25.83
C ASP A 181 23.53 -36.75 26.67
N PRO A 182 23.03 -35.58 26.21
CA PRO A 182 21.80 -35.05 26.76
C PRO A 182 20.64 -35.88 26.19
N ALA A 183 19.85 -36.41 27.11
CA ALA A 183 18.60 -37.11 26.92
C ALA A 183 17.66 -36.41 25.90
N PRO A 184 16.66 -37.14 25.34
CA PRO A 184 15.74 -36.57 24.37
C PRO A 184 15.09 -35.34 24.99
N ILE A 185 15.21 -34.20 24.33
CA ILE A 185 14.51 -32.98 24.74
C ILE A 185 13.01 -33.28 24.65
N GLU A 186 12.41 -33.52 25.81
CA GLU A 186 10.97 -33.43 25.98
C GLU A 186 10.50 -32.07 25.44
N LEU A 187 9.39 -32.11 24.70
CA LEU A 187 8.64 -30.94 24.25
C LEU A 187 8.39 -30.00 25.44
N ALA A 188 9.21 -28.96 25.56
CA ALA A 188 8.95 -27.86 26.46
C ALA A 188 7.82 -27.02 25.85
N ASP A 189 6.59 -27.32 26.28
CA ASP A 189 5.49 -26.35 26.31
C ASP A 189 5.99 -25.04 26.94
N GLY A 190 5.69 -23.89 26.30
CA GLY A 190 5.63 -22.62 27.05
C GLY A 190 6.34 -21.38 26.50
N HIS A 191 6.92 -21.38 25.29
CA HIS A 191 7.31 -20.10 24.67
C HIS A 191 6.33 -19.73 23.55
N GLU A 192 5.18 -19.18 23.94
CA GLU A 192 4.32 -18.45 23.02
C GLU A 192 5.15 -17.32 22.38
N HIS A 193 5.19 -17.31 21.05
CA HIS A 193 5.87 -16.25 20.34
C HIS A 193 5.19 -14.90 20.65
N PRO A 194 5.92 -13.83 21.01
CA PRO A 194 5.36 -12.57 21.49
C PRO A 194 4.40 -11.86 20.51
N HIS A 195 4.41 -12.24 19.22
CA HIS A 195 3.44 -11.76 18.24
C HIS A 195 2.02 -12.29 18.49
N ARG A 196 1.87 -13.54 18.97
CA ARG A 196 0.57 -14.18 19.26
C ARG A 196 -0.13 -13.52 20.44
N GLU A 197 0.61 -13.17 21.50
CA GLU A 197 0.05 -12.45 22.65
C GLU A 197 -0.49 -11.08 22.25
N ARG A 198 0.29 -10.30 21.48
CA ARG A 198 -0.14 -8.98 20.98
C ARG A 198 -1.36 -9.08 20.08
N GLN A 199 -1.40 -10.09 19.22
CA GLN A 199 -2.55 -10.39 18.38
C GLN A 199 -3.78 -10.72 19.23
N ALA A 200 -3.64 -11.57 20.24
CA ALA A 200 -4.73 -11.95 21.14
C ALA A 200 -5.29 -10.76 21.90
N VAL A 201 -4.44 -9.93 22.51
CA VAL A 201 -4.85 -8.71 23.20
C VAL A 201 -5.56 -7.74 22.24
N GLY A 202 -4.99 -7.51 21.06
CA GLY A 202 -5.59 -6.66 20.04
C GLY A 202 -6.95 -7.16 19.55
N CYS A 203 -7.08 -8.47 19.35
CA CYS A 203 -8.33 -9.14 18.96
C CYS A 203 -9.38 -9.02 20.06
N VAL A 204 -9.02 -9.26 21.33
CA VAL A 204 -9.95 -9.16 22.47
C VAL A 204 -10.46 -7.73 22.62
N ILE A 205 -9.57 -6.73 22.64
CA ILE A 205 -9.96 -5.31 22.71
C ILE A 205 -10.84 -4.95 21.52
N GLY A 206 -10.49 -5.42 20.32
CA GLY A 206 -11.28 -5.25 19.11
C GLY A 206 -12.70 -5.80 19.21
N CYS A 207 -12.84 -7.07 19.62
CA CYS A 207 -14.13 -7.72 19.83
C CYS A 207 -14.95 -7.02 20.91
N VAL A 208 -14.34 -6.64 22.04
CA VAL A 208 -15.01 -5.88 23.11
C VAL A 208 -15.47 -4.52 22.58
N THR A 209 -14.62 -3.81 21.83
CA THR A 209 -14.98 -2.53 21.20
C THR A 209 -16.16 -2.71 20.26
N LEU A 210 -16.16 -3.77 19.45
CA LEU A 210 -17.26 -4.08 18.56
C LEU A 210 -18.54 -4.36 19.34
N ILE A 211 -18.50 -5.20 20.38
CA ILE A 211 -19.66 -5.51 21.25
C ILE A 211 -20.21 -4.26 21.94
N LEU A 212 -19.34 -3.40 22.47
CA LEU A 212 -19.74 -2.16 23.14
C LEU A 212 -20.37 -1.14 22.16
N LEU A 213 -19.96 -1.17 20.89
CA LEU A 213 -20.48 -0.31 19.82
C LEU A 213 -21.60 -0.96 19.01
N VAL A 214 -21.95 -2.22 19.32
CA VAL A 214 -23.06 -2.95 18.71
C VAL A 214 -24.36 -2.43 19.32
N HIS A 215 -24.91 -1.39 18.69
CA HIS A 215 -26.32 -1.07 18.83
C HIS A 215 -27.19 -1.93 17.89
N ASN A 216 -26.57 -2.64 16.94
CA ASN A 216 -27.21 -3.54 15.98
C ASN A 216 -26.30 -4.73 15.62
N MET A 217 -26.87 -5.92 15.42
CA MET A 217 -26.19 -7.16 15.02
C MET A 217 -25.46 -7.07 13.66
N THR A 218 -25.67 -6.01 12.89
CA THR A 218 -25.09 -5.82 11.55
C THR A 218 -23.56 -6.00 11.50
N LEU A 219 -22.80 -5.46 12.47
CA LEU A 219 -21.33 -5.61 12.47
C LEU A 219 -20.89 -7.07 12.69
N LEU A 220 -21.58 -7.78 13.60
CA LEU A 220 -21.33 -9.19 13.90
C LEU A 220 -21.75 -10.08 12.72
N LEU A 221 -22.89 -9.77 12.10
CA LEU A 221 -23.37 -10.47 10.91
C LEU A 221 -22.44 -10.28 9.73
N PHE A 222 -21.90 -9.08 9.51
CA PHE A 222 -20.89 -8.81 8.49
C PHE A 222 -19.66 -9.69 8.69
N LEU A 223 -19.14 -9.74 9.92
CA LEU A 223 -17.98 -10.54 10.27
C LEU A 223 -18.23 -12.04 10.07
N ALA A 224 -19.32 -12.56 10.63
CA ALA A 224 -19.68 -13.98 10.55
C ALA A 224 -19.93 -14.44 9.11
N SER A 225 -20.68 -13.66 8.33
CA SER A 225 -20.94 -14.01 6.93
C SER A 225 -19.73 -13.79 6.02
N SER A 226 -18.81 -12.89 6.34
CA SER A 226 -17.51 -12.80 5.65
C SER A 226 -16.63 -14.03 5.89
N MET A 227 -16.57 -14.55 7.12
CA MET A 227 -15.85 -15.79 7.43
C MET A 227 -16.45 -16.98 6.70
N LEU A 228 -17.79 -17.08 6.68
CA LEU A 228 -18.48 -18.10 5.90
C LEU A 228 -18.14 -17.99 4.40
N LEU A 229 -18.08 -16.76 3.87
CA LEU A 229 -17.78 -16.53 2.47
C LEU A 229 -16.34 -16.96 2.10
N LEU A 230 -15.37 -16.72 2.98
CA LEU A 230 -13.99 -17.22 2.82
C LEU A 230 -13.91 -18.75 2.76
N ALA A 231 -14.84 -19.46 3.41
CA ALA A 231 -14.91 -20.92 3.37
C ALA A 231 -15.45 -21.47 2.03
N ILE A 232 -16.29 -20.68 1.35
CA ILE A 232 -17.08 -21.12 0.20
C ILE A 232 -16.44 -20.68 -1.13
N ILE A 233 -15.87 -19.48 -1.17
CA ILE A 233 -15.32 -18.93 -2.40
C ILE A 233 -13.98 -19.61 -2.74
N PRO A 234 -13.79 -20.09 -3.98
CA PRO A 234 -12.50 -20.60 -4.43
C PRO A 234 -11.39 -19.54 -4.30
N ASN A 235 -10.19 -19.94 -3.87
CA ASN A 235 -9.08 -19.02 -3.54
C ASN A 235 -8.75 -17.97 -4.62
N ASN A 236 -8.85 -18.34 -5.90
CA ASN A 236 -8.63 -17.43 -7.03
C ASN A 236 -9.70 -16.33 -7.15
N TRP A 237 -10.91 -16.57 -6.66
CA TRP A 237 -12.02 -15.62 -6.67
C TRP A 237 -12.17 -14.82 -5.37
N ILE A 238 -11.48 -15.21 -4.28
CA ILE A 238 -11.56 -14.54 -2.97
C ILE A 238 -11.35 -13.01 -3.08
N PRO A 239 -10.29 -12.49 -3.76
CA PRO A 239 -10.06 -11.04 -3.84
C PRO A 239 -11.25 -10.26 -4.41
N VAL A 240 -11.86 -10.76 -5.49
CA VAL A 240 -12.99 -10.10 -6.16
C VAL A 240 -14.29 -10.35 -5.42
N GLY A 241 -14.53 -11.59 -4.99
CA GLY A 241 -15.74 -12.00 -4.29
C GLY A 241 -15.94 -11.25 -2.98
N MET A 242 -14.88 -11.11 -2.18
CA MET A 242 -14.94 -10.37 -0.91
C MET A 242 -15.07 -8.86 -1.11
N LEU A 243 -14.49 -8.29 -2.17
CA LEU A 243 -14.70 -6.88 -2.52
C LEU A 243 -16.17 -6.62 -2.90
N VAL A 244 -16.72 -7.45 -3.78
CA VAL A 244 -18.14 -7.37 -4.19
C VAL A 244 -19.06 -7.54 -2.99
N TYR A 245 -18.82 -8.57 -2.17
CA TYR A 245 -19.59 -8.80 -0.95
C TYR A 245 -19.49 -7.61 0.02
N SER A 246 -18.30 -7.08 0.26
CA SER A 246 -18.09 -5.97 1.19
C SER A 246 -18.89 -4.74 0.81
N PHE A 247 -18.96 -4.42 -0.48
CA PHE A 247 -19.76 -3.32 -0.96
C PHE A 247 -21.26 -3.67 -1.00
N ALA A 248 -21.63 -4.88 -1.44
CA ALA A 248 -23.02 -5.32 -1.49
C ALA A 248 -23.68 -5.36 -0.10
N TYR A 249 -22.95 -5.76 0.94
CA TYR A 249 -23.44 -5.80 2.32
C TYR A 249 -23.86 -4.41 2.84
N LEU A 250 -23.24 -3.35 2.31
CA LEU A 250 -23.57 -1.98 2.70
C LEU A 250 -24.93 -1.53 2.13
N LEU A 251 -25.43 -2.18 1.08
CA LEU A 251 -26.71 -1.81 0.45
C LEU A 251 -27.90 -1.88 1.41
N PRO A 252 -28.21 -3.04 2.05
CA PRO A 252 -29.33 -3.11 2.99
C PRO A 252 -29.12 -2.19 4.19
N ALA A 253 -27.89 -2.09 4.69
CA ALA A 253 -27.55 -1.22 5.82
C ALA A 253 -27.89 0.25 5.54
N ARG A 254 -27.63 0.71 4.31
CA ARG A 254 -27.94 2.07 3.86
C ARG A 254 -29.40 2.26 3.48
N ALA A 255 -29.98 1.32 2.74
CA ALA A 255 -31.36 1.43 2.25
C ALA A 255 -32.38 1.46 3.40
N GLN A 256 -32.08 0.74 4.49
CA GLN A 256 -32.95 0.66 5.66
C GLN A 256 -32.49 1.58 6.80
N HIS A 257 -31.39 2.32 6.62
CA HIS A 257 -30.75 3.13 7.66
C HIS A 257 -30.56 2.36 8.99
N THR A 258 -30.25 1.06 8.92
CA THR A 258 -30.18 0.18 10.09
C THR A 258 -28.93 0.40 10.93
N VAL A 259 -27.94 1.12 10.41
CA VAL A 259 -26.68 1.43 11.10
C VAL A 259 -26.40 2.92 10.97
N ASP A 260 -26.17 3.57 12.12
CA ASP A 260 -25.85 4.99 12.21
C ASP A 260 -24.62 5.25 13.08
N GLY A 261 -24.26 6.52 13.20
CA GLY A 261 -23.20 7.00 14.09
C GLY A 261 -21.87 6.23 13.99
N VAL A 262 -21.39 5.77 15.14
CA VAL A 262 -20.11 5.07 15.28
C VAL A 262 -20.15 3.69 14.63
N SER A 263 -21.26 2.96 14.76
CA SER A 263 -21.42 1.63 14.16
C SER A 263 -21.31 1.70 12.63
N ASN A 264 -21.85 2.75 12.00
CA ASN A 264 -21.71 2.95 10.57
C ASN A 264 -20.24 3.23 10.20
N ALA A 265 -19.54 4.06 10.98
CA ALA A 265 -18.13 4.33 10.75
C ALA A 265 -17.26 3.05 10.84
N CYS A 266 -17.52 2.19 11.82
CA CYS A 266 -16.89 0.87 11.92
C CYS A 266 -17.17 0.01 10.69
N LEU A 267 -18.44 -0.08 10.26
CA LEU A 267 -18.83 -0.89 9.09
C LEU A 267 -18.10 -0.42 7.82
N LEU A 268 -17.95 0.89 7.66
CA LEU A 268 -17.19 1.47 6.55
C LEU A 268 -15.73 1.02 6.56
N ILE A 269 -15.04 1.10 7.71
CA ILE A 269 -13.64 0.65 7.83
C ILE A 269 -13.52 -0.87 7.64
N MET A 270 -14.40 -1.65 8.26
CA MET A 270 -14.42 -3.12 8.12
C MET A 270 -14.62 -3.55 6.67
N SER A 271 -15.47 -2.87 5.89
CA SER A 271 -15.67 -3.18 4.46
C SER A 271 -14.39 -3.00 3.63
N LEU A 272 -13.59 -1.98 3.95
CA LEU A 272 -12.30 -1.75 3.29
C LEU A 272 -11.28 -2.80 3.72
N ARG A 273 -11.13 -3.05 5.04
CA ARG A 273 -10.21 -4.05 5.57
C ARG A 273 -10.51 -5.45 5.02
N ASN A 274 -11.78 -5.83 4.94
CA ASN A 274 -12.21 -7.11 4.39
C ASN A 274 -11.75 -7.30 2.94
N SER A 275 -11.92 -6.26 2.13
CA SER A 275 -11.45 -6.23 0.74
C SER A 275 -9.92 -6.26 0.64
N MET A 276 -9.21 -5.61 1.57
CA MET A 276 -7.76 -5.59 1.64
C MET A 276 -7.19 -6.96 2.01
N TYR A 277 -7.73 -7.58 3.07
CA TYR A 277 -7.35 -8.93 3.51
C TYR A 277 -7.50 -9.95 2.38
N ALA A 278 -8.65 -9.92 1.71
CA ALA A 278 -8.95 -10.83 0.62
C ALA A 278 -7.97 -10.71 -0.56
N ARG A 279 -7.45 -9.51 -0.81
CA ARG A 279 -6.42 -9.32 -1.85
C ARG A 279 -5.04 -9.78 -1.40
N ASP A 280 -4.66 -9.43 -0.18
CA ASP A 280 -3.30 -9.67 0.32
C ASP A 280 -3.07 -11.15 0.63
N VAL A 281 -4.08 -11.84 1.15
CA VAL A 281 -3.96 -13.21 1.68
C VAL A 281 -4.90 -14.21 0.98
N GLY A 282 -5.88 -13.75 0.20
CA GLY A 282 -6.95 -14.61 -0.32
C GLY A 282 -6.47 -15.76 -1.22
N GLN A 283 -5.42 -15.57 -2.01
CA GLN A 283 -4.91 -16.63 -2.90
C GLN A 283 -4.26 -17.79 -2.12
N THR A 284 -3.62 -17.47 -1.01
CA THR A 284 -2.95 -18.43 -0.12
C THR A 284 -3.81 -18.85 1.07
N PHE A 285 -5.08 -18.42 1.10
CA PHE A 285 -5.97 -18.70 2.23
C PHE A 285 -6.22 -20.21 2.34
N GLN A 286 -5.97 -20.76 3.52
CA GLN A 286 -6.27 -22.14 3.86
C GLN A 286 -7.37 -22.16 4.92
N ILE A 287 -8.35 -23.05 4.78
CA ILE A 287 -9.41 -23.23 5.78
C ILE A 287 -8.78 -23.91 7.00
N SER A 288 -8.32 -23.10 7.95
CA SER A 288 -7.72 -23.54 9.21
C SER A 288 -8.13 -22.60 10.33
N LEU A 289 -8.12 -23.09 11.57
CA LEU A 289 -8.45 -22.28 12.75
C LEU A 289 -7.52 -21.06 12.84
N ASN A 290 -6.23 -21.24 12.55
CA ASN A 290 -5.25 -20.16 12.54
C ASN A 290 -5.58 -19.09 11.48
N SER A 291 -5.94 -19.49 10.26
CA SER A 291 -6.28 -18.54 9.20
C SER A 291 -7.53 -17.71 9.54
N TYR A 292 -8.53 -18.31 10.18
CA TYR A 292 -9.72 -17.59 10.63
C TYR A 292 -9.43 -16.68 11.82
N TYR A 293 -8.54 -17.10 12.71
CA TYR A 293 -8.08 -16.28 13.82
C TYR A 293 -7.30 -15.06 13.33
N ASP A 294 -6.42 -15.21 12.34
CA ASP A 294 -5.68 -14.12 11.71
C ASP A 294 -6.61 -13.14 11.01
N TYR A 295 -7.57 -13.66 10.23
CA TYR A 295 -8.62 -12.86 9.62
C TYR A 295 -9.41 -12.05 10.66
N LEU A 296 -9.95 -12.73 11.68
CA LEU A 296 -10.75 -12.09 12.74
C LEU A 296 -9.94 -10.98 13.42
N SER A 297 -8.71 -11.32 13.84
CA SER A 297 -7.80 -10.41 14.54
C SER A 297 -7.49 -9.16 13.74
N TYR A 298 -7.27 -9.30 12.43
CA TYR A 298 -6.99 -8.19 11.53
C TYR A 298 -8.22 -7.28 11.34
N ILE A 299 -9.39 -7.86 11.08
CA ILE A 299 -10.62 -7.09 10.82
C ILE A 299 -11.01 -6.27 12.05
N VAL A 300 -11.03 -6.90 13.24
CA VAL A 300 -11.47 -6.26 14.48
C VAL A 300 -10.36 -5.49 15.19
N PHE A 301 -9.12 -5.48 14.68
CA PHE A 301 -8.00 -4.80 15.33
C PHE A 301 -8.37 -3.35 15.67
N PHE A 302 -8.46 -3.04 16.96
CA PHE A 302 -9.06 -1.80 17.47
C PHE A 302 -8.43 -0.49 16.96
N PRO A 303 -7.11 -0.39 16.70
CA PRO A 303 -6.49 0.82 16.18
C PRO A 303 -7.04 1.14 14.79
N GLY A 304 -7.60 2.35 14.65
CA GLY A 304 -8.21 2.79 13.40
C GLY A 304 -9.56 2.15 13.05
N LEU A 305 -10.13 1.27 13.90
CA LEU A 305 -11.40 0.60 13.62
C LEU A 305 -12.58 1.59 13.49
N LEU A 306 -12.60 2.65 14.29
CA LEU A 306 -13.74 3.57 14.35
C LEU A 306 -13.77 4.54 13.17
N THR A 307 -12.67 5.24 12.93
CA THR A 307 -12.60 6.35 11.96
C THR A 307 -11.24 6.46 11.29
N GLY A 308 -10.27 5.68 11.75
CA GLY A 308 -8.85 5.88 11.48
C GLY A 308 -8.38 5.13 10.24
N PRO A 309 -7.15 5.41 9.80
CA PRO A 309 -6.73 4.95 8.50
C PRO A 309 -6.71 3.45 8.38
N VAL A 310 -7.08 2.99 7.19
CA VAL A 310 -6.91 1.60 6.81
C VAL A 310 -5.44 1.34 6.46
N TYR A 311 -4.96 0.15 6.80
CA TYR A 311 -3.59 -0.32 6.56
C TYR A 311 -3.68 -1.76 6.04
N ASN A 312 -2.64 -2.22 5.33
CA ASN A 312 -2.65 -3.54 4.71
C ASN A 312 -2.30 -4.64 5.74
N VAL A 313 -2.53 -5.91 5.37
CA VAL A 313 -2.20 -7.04 6.25
C VAL A 313 -0.72 -7.08 6.57
N LYS A 314 0.14 -6.78 5.58
CA LYS A 314 1.60 -6.71 5.76
C LYS A 314 2.02 -5.74 6.86
N ASP A 315 1.48 -4.52 6.86
CA ASP A 315 1.84 -3.49 7.85
C ASP A 315 1.39 -3.89 9.26
N TRP A 316 0.24 -4.58 9.35
CA TRP A 316 -0.28 -5.13 10.60
C TRP A 316 0.58 -6.28 11.12
N THR A 317 0.92 -7.26 10.28
CA THR A 317 1.79 -8.39 10.67
C THR A 317 3.16 -7.90 11.12
N GLN A 318 3.77 -6.98 10.37
CA GLN A 318 5.06 -6.39 10.73
C GLN A 318 5.02 -5.71 12.11
N ALA A 319 3.94 -5.00 12.43
CA ALA A 319 3.78 -4.36 13.73
C ALA A 319 3.58 -5.34 14.90
N LEU A 320 2.95 -6.49 14.65
CA LEU A 320 2.84 -7.55 15.65
C LEU A 320 4.19 -8.23 15.91
N GLU A 321 5.00 -8.43 14.87
CA GLU A 321 6.31 -9.08 14.95
C GLU A 321 7.41 -8.17 15.51
N ASP A 322 7.36 -6.87 15.23
CA ASP A 322 8.36 -5.92 15.70
C ASP A 322 8.21 -5.62 17.20
N THR A 323 8.92 -6.42 18.01
CA THR A 323 8.95 -6.26 19.47
C THR A 323 9.86 -5.13 19.95
N LYS A 324 10.76 -4.63 19.09
CA LYS A 324 11.80 -3.65 19.42
C LYS A 324 11.67 -2.34 18.62
N HIS A 325 10.46 -2.01 18.17
CA HIS A 325 10.24 -0.75 17.48
C HIS A 325 10.62 0.42 18.38
N ASP A 326 11.56 1.26 17.91
CA ASP A 326 11.85 2.54 18.54
C ASP A 326 10.63 3.44 18.40
N LEU A 327 9.80 3.46 19.46
CA LEU A 327 8.62 4.30 19.55
C LEU A 327 9.05 5.76 19.55
N ASP A 328 8.78 6.46 18.45
CA ASP A 328 8.94 7.91 18.38
C ASP A 328 7.85 8.59 19.22
N LYS A 329 8.13 8.74 20.52
CA LYS A 329 7.27 9.44 21.48
C LYS A 329 7.02 10.89 21.05
N THR A 330 7.95 11.51 20.34
CA THR A 330 7.79 12.88 19.84
C THR A 330 6.73 12.93 18.75
N GLU A 331 6.75 11.98 17.83
CA GLU A 331 5.75 11.85 16.77
C GLU A 331 4.35 11.59 17.34
N ILE A 332 4.23 10.67 18.32
CA ILE A 332 2.95 10.36 18.99
C ILE A 332 2.40 11.60 19.71
N LYS A 333 3.24 12.29 20.52
CA LYS A 333 2.85 13.51 21.23
C LYS A 333 2.43 14.62 20.27
N SER A 334 3.16 14.79 19.17
CA SER A 334 2.85 15.78 18.12
C SER A 334 1.48 15.51 17.49
N ARG A 335 1.16 14.25 17.16
CA ARG A 335 -0.16 13.87 16.63
C ARG A 335 -1.28 14.14 17.64
N LEU A 336 -1.10 13.75 18.91
CA LEU A 336 -2.09 14.00 19.96
C LEU A 336 -2.33 15.49 20.20
N TYR A 337 -1.26 16.29 20.22
CA TYR A 337 -1.37 17.75 20.32
C TYR A 337 -2.17 18.34 19.15
N ARG A 338 -1.86 17.93 17.92
CA ARG A 338 -2.62 18.35 16.72
C ARG A 338 -4.08 17.92 16.81
N ALA A 339 -4.38 16.72 17.32
CA ALA A 339 -5.75 16.28 17.51
C ALA A 339 -6.53 17.20 18.45
N ILE A 340 -5.92 17.60 19.57
CA ILE A 340 -6.52 18.55 20.52
C ILE A 340 -6.76 19.91 19.86
N VAL A 341 -5.77 20.44 19.15
CA VAL A 341 -5.91 21.72 18.41
C VAL A 341 -7.08 21.66 17.44
N TRP A 342 -7.18 20.59 16.65
CA TRP A 342 -8.29 20.41 15.70
C TRP A 342 -9.64 20.21 16.38
N ALA A 343 -9.68 19.54 17.54
CA ALA A 343 -10.90 19.42 18.33
C ALA A 343 -11.38 20.79 18.85
N VAL A 344 -10.46 21.65 19.32
CA VAL A 344 -10.79 23.02 19.76
C VAL A 344 -11.30 23.85 18.58
N ILE A 345 -10.63 23.78 17.42
CA ILE A 345 -11.09 24.46 16.20
C ILE A 345 -12.49 23.98 15.82
N PHE A 346 -12.74 22.68 15.81
CA PHE A 346 -14.06 22.10 15.52
C PHE A 346 -15.15 22.64 16.46
N LEU A 347 -14.92 22.59 17.78
CA LEU A 347 -15.89 23.06 18.77
C LEU A 347 -16.14 24.57 18.65
N THR A 348 -15.09 25.34 18.37
CA THR A 348 -15.19 26.79 18.13
C THR A 348 -15.99 27.08 16.86
N SER A 349 -15.68 26.39 15.75
CA SER A 349 -16.38 26.55 14.47
C SER A 349 -17.86 26.21 14.60
N LEU A 350 -18.22 25.14 15.33
CA LEU A 350 -19.61 24.80 15.60
C LEU A 350 -20.38 25.90 16.34
N ARG A 351 -19.71 26.58 17.28
CA ARG A 351 -20.34 27.62 18.10
C ARG A 351 -20.55 28.93 17.35
N PHE A 352 -19.57 29.35 16.55
CA PHE A 352 -19.54 30.67 15.92
C PHE A 352 -20.01 30.68 14.46
N PHE A 353 -19.88 29.55 13.76
CA PHE A 353 -20.28 29.42 12.36
C PHE A 353 -21.33 28.31 12.18
N PRO A 354 -22.51 28.42 12.83
CA PRO A 354 -23.56 27.43 12.70
C PRO A 354 -24.03 27.33 11.26
N MET A 355 -24.13 26.09 10.77
CA MET A 355 -24.56 25.78 9.41
C MET A 355 -25.95 26.34 9.09
N SER A 356 -26.86 26.34 10.07
CA SER A 356 -28.24 26.83 9.93
C SER A 356 -28.32 28.30 9.53
N PHE A 357 -27.33 29.13 9.87
CA PHE A 357 -27.33 30.54 9.51
C PHE A 357 -27.31 30.75 7.99
N MET A 358 -26.62 29.88 7.23
CA MET A 358 -26.53 29.99 5.77
C MET A 358 -27.86 29.79 5.05
N LEU A 359 -28.86 29.22 5.74
CA LEU A 359 -30.22 29.04 5.22
C LEU A 359 -31.10 30.29 5.40
N THR A 360 -30.66 31.26 6.20
CA THR A 360 -31.45 32.45 6.51
C THR A 360 -31.33 33.51 5.43
N LYS A 361 -32.33 34.41 5.35
CA LYS A 361 -32.24 35.59 4.48
C LYS A 361 -31.17 36.57 4.96
N ASP A 362 -30.89 36.62 6.25
CA ASP A 362 -29.87 37.50 6.84
C ASP A 362 -28.49 37.18 6.26
N PHE A 363 -28.17 35.91 6.09
CA PHE A 363 -26.94 35.49 5.41
C PHE A 363 -26.82 36.08 3.99
N ALA A 364 -27.93 36.15 3.24
CA ALA A 364 -27.92 36.67 1.87
C ALA A 364 -27.64 38.18 1.78
N HIS A 365 -27.85 38.94 2.87
CA HIS A 365 -27.58 40.38 2.93
C HIS A 365 -26.08 40.70 3.11
N PHE A 366 -25.26 39.73 3.53
CA PHE A 366 -23.82 39.95 3.66
C PHE A 366 -23.15 40.07 2.28
N PRO A 367 -22.06 40.86 2.18
CA PRO A 367 -21.24 40.91 0.97
C PRO A 367 -20.79 39.51 0.53
N LEU A 368 -20.67 39.28 -0.78
CA LEU A 368 -20.32 37.97 -1.34
C LEU A 368 -19.04 37.38 -0.74
N LEU A 369 -18.00 38.20 -0.58
CA LEU A 369 -16.73 37.74 -0.01
C LEU A 369 -16.88 37.22 1.43
N THR A 370 -17.68 37.92 2.25
CA THR A 370 -17.99 37.49 3.62
C THR A 370 -18.74 36.16 3.62
N ARG A 371 -19.72 36.00 2.71
CA ARG A 371 -20.45 34.75 2.57
C ARG A 371 -19.54 33.58 2.12
N CYS A 372 -18.61 33.83 1.18
CA CYS A 372 -17.61 32.84 0.76
C CYS A 372 -16.74 32.39 1.94
N GLY A 373 -16.22 33.34 2.73
CA GLY A 373 -15.44 33.05 3.93
C GLY A 373 -16.25 32.26 4.97
N TYR A 374 -17.51 32.63 5.19
CA TYR A 374 -18.40 31.92 6.12
C TYR A 374 -18.61 30.46 5.71
N ILE A 375 -18.87 30.18 4.42
CA ILE A 375 -19.03 28.79 3.93
C ILE A 375 -17.78 27.97 4.22
N VAL A 376 -16.58 28.51 3.97
CA VAL A 376 -15.32 27.82 4.28
C VAL A 376 -15.20 27.51 5.77
N LEU A 377 -15.49 28.48 6.64
CA LEU A 377 -15.42 28.29 8.10
C LEU A 377 -16.46 27.30 8.61
N ALA A 378 -17.70 27.41 8.14
CA ALA A 378 -18.83 26.57 8.55
C ALA A 378 -18.69 25.12 8.06
N THR A 379 -17.95 24.87 6.98
CA THR A 379 -17.83 23.54 6.37
C THR A 379 -16.47 22.93 6.59
N TYR A 380 -15.43 23.46 5.95
CA TYR A 380 -14.09 22.91 6.00
C TYR A 380 -13.52 22.92 7.42
N TYR A 381 -13.60 24.04 8.13
CA TYR A 381 -13.09 24.16 9.50
C TYR A 381 -14.04 23.62 10.59
N SER A 382 -15.24 23.17 10.22
CA SER A 382 -16.13 22.44 11.12
C SER A 382 -16.02 20.93 10.86
N PHE A 383 -16.48 20.47 9.70
CA PHE A 383 -16.44 19.07 9.33
C PHE A 383 -15.01 18.55 9.16
N GLY A 384 -14.15 19.30 8.48
CA GLY A 384 -12.77 18.88 8.26
C GLY A 384 -11.95 18.82 9.53
N ALA A 385 -12.10 19.83 10.40
CA ALA A 385 -11.50 19.84 11.73
C ALA A 385 -11.89 18.61 12.57
N ARG A 386 -13.18 18.21 12.53
CA ARG A 386 -13.66 16.99 13.18
C ARG A 386 -12.96 15.74 12.66
N CYS A 387 -12.81 15.63 11.34
CA CYS A 387 -12.10 14.50 10.71
C CYS A 387 -10.62 14.47 11.08
N PHE A 388 -9.92 15.62 10.99
CA PHE A 388 -8.52 15.73 11.37
C PHE A 388 -8.28 15.35 12.83
N ALA A 389 -9.13 15.81 13.75
CA ALA A 389 -9.04 15.44 15.16
C ALA A 389 -9.10 13.91 15.34
N GLY A 390 -10.10 13.24 14.74
CA GLY A 390 -10.25 11.79 14.84
C GLY A 390 -9.12 11.00 14.16
N TRP A 391 -8.64 11.46 13.01
CA TRP A 391 -7.57 10.78 12.29
C TRP A 391 -6.21 10.93 12.99
N TYR A 392 -5.89 12.09 13.56
CA TYR A 392 -4.66 12.25 14.33
C TYR A 392 -4.64 11.39 15.59
N VAL A 393 -5.77 11.23 16.31
CA VAL A 393 -5.86 10.27 17.43
C VAL A 393 -5.61 8.86 16.95
N SER A 394 -6.23 8.46 15.84
CA SER A 394 -6.09 7.12 15.30
C SER A 394 -4.66 6.82 14.83
N GLU A 395 -4.01 7.78 14.16
CA GLU A 395 -2.60 7.66 13.77
C GLU A 395 -1.66 7.63 14.96
N ALA A 396 -1.94 8.39 16.03
CA ALA A 396 -1.16 8.30 17.26
C ALA A 396 -1.24 6.90 17.89
N GLY A 397 -2.44 6.30 17.90
CA GLY A 397 -2.65 4.93 18.36
C GLY A 397 -1.93 3.89 17.49
N LEU A 398 -1.95 4.06 16.16
CA LEU A 398 -1.22 3.19 15.24
C LEU A 398 0.29 3.33 15.40
N ALA A 399 0.80 4.55 15.54
CA ALA A 399 2.22 4.81 15.76
C ALA A 399 2.71 4.26 17.11
N ALA A 400 1.87 4.28 18.15
CA ALA A 400 2.16 3.65 19.44
C ALA A 400 2.31 2.13 19.35
N LEU A 401 1.84 1.52 18.25
CA LEU A 401 1.95 0.10 17.96
C LEU A 401 2.97 -0.19 16.85
N GLY A 402 3.75 0.81 16.41
CA GLY A 402 4.72 0.65 15.32
C GLY A 402 4.13 0.66 13.91
N ILE A 403 2.81 0.85 13.76
CA ILE A 403 2.16 1.00 12.44
C ILE A 403 2.29 2.45 11.99
N ARG A 404 3.12 2.70 10.98
CA ARG A 404 3.29 4.04 10.40
C ARG A 404 2.23 4.33 9.34
N ALA A 405 1.03 4.71 9.77
CA ALA A 405 -0.02 5.21 8.87
C ALA A 405 0.18 6.69 8.55
N ARG A 406 0.49 7.03 7.29
CA ARG A 406 0.56 8.42 6.80
C ARG A 406 -0.74 8.81 6.11
N ASN A 407 -1.82 8.93 6.86
CA ASN A 407 -3.13 9.28 6.31
C ASN A 407 -3.40 10.78 6.27
N THR A 408 -2.81 11.50 7.23
CA THR A 408 -3.20 12.86 7.57
C THR A 408 -1.99 13.77 7.50
N ASP A 409 -2.01 14.68 6.52
CA ASP A 409 -1.18 15.88 6.53
C ASP A 409 -2.13 17.06 6.32
N TYR A 410 -2.37 17.85 7.36
CA TYR A 410 -3.26 19.01 7.25
C TYR A 410 -2.76 20.04 6.22
N TRP A 411 -1.45 20.25 6.14
CA TRP A 411 -0.89 21.29 5.28
C TRP A 411 -0.91 20.90 3.80
N ALA A 412 -1.04 19.61 3.48
CA ALA A 412 -1.03 19.17 2.09
C ALA A 412 -2.33 19.56 1.33
N PRO A 413 -3.55 19.31 1.86
CA PRO A 413 -4.79 19.83 1.28
C PRO A 413 -4.80 21.36 1.16
N GLU A 414 -4.30 22.08 2.16
CA GLU A 414 -4.25 23.56 2.15
C GLU A 414 -3.26 24.13 1.13
N ARG A 415 -2.30 23.32 0.68
CA ARG A 415 -1.33 23.67 -0.37
C ARG A 415 -1.75 23.18 -1.76
N ALA A 416 -2.90 22.51 -1.86
CA ALA A 416 -3.39 22.01 -3.13
C ALA A 416 -3.81 23.17 -4.04
N ASN A 417 -3.21 23.22 -5.24
CA ASN A 417 -3.57 24.19 -6.28
C ASN A 417 -4.57 23.61 -7.29
N THR A 418 -4.98 22.35 -7.15
CA THR A 418 -6.09 21.77 -7.91
C THR A 418 -6.94 20.86 -7.03
N VAL A 419 -8.22 20.70 -7.40
CA VAL A 419 -9.13 19.77 -6.71
C VAL A 419 -8.60 18.33 -6.75
N SER A 420 -7.95 17.91 -7.86
CA SER A 420 -7.34 16.58 -7.94
C SER A 420 -6.16 16.41 -6.98
N GLN A 421 -5.36 17.47 -6.75
CA GLN A 421 -4.33 17.45 -5.71
C GLN A 421 -4.95 17.32 -4.33
N TYR A 422 -5.96 18.15 -4.03
CA TYR A 422 -6.65 18.10 -2.73
C TYR A 422 -7.20 16.70 -2.44
N ILE A 423 -7.90 16.09 -3.41
CA ILE A 423 -8.51 14.77 -3.24
C ILE A 423 -7.47 13.72 -2.88
N ARG A 424 -6.27 13.76 -3.47
CA ARG A 424 -5.18 12.82 -3.14
C ARG A 424 -4.62 13.01 -1.74
N GLU A 425 -4.69 14.23 -1.21
CA GLU A 425 -4.16 14.57 0.12
C GLU A 425 -5.20 14.40 1.24
N TRP A 426 -6.49 14.32 0.88
CA TRP A 426 -7.60 14.12 1.80
C TRP A 426 -7.88 12.63 2.04
N ASN A 427 -7.74 12.18 3.30
CA ASN A 427 -8.00 10.79 3.71
C ASN A 427 -7.24 9.77 2.84
N LYS A 428 -5.91 9.89 2.83
CA LYS A 428 -5.01 9.18 1.89
C LYS A 428 -5.19 7.67 1.88
N SER A 429 -5.51 7.04 3.02
CA SER A 429 -5.70 5.59 3.08
C SER A 429 -6.91 5.14 2.26
N VAL A 430 -8.03 5.88 2.33
CA VAL A 430 -9.23 5.60 1.54
C VAL A 430 -8.99 5.90 0.06
N GLN A 431 -8.26 6.97 -0.25
CA GLN A 431 -7.88 7.27 -1.65
C GLN A 431 -6.99 6.19 -2.23
N THR A 432 -6.03 5.70 -1.45
CA THR A 432 -5.14 4.60 -1.83
C THR A 432 -5.94 3.32 -2.06
N PHE A 433 -6.91 3.03 -1.19
CA PHE A 433 -7.84 1.93 -1.39
C PHE A 433 -8.57 2.04 -2.74
N PHE A 434 -9.28 3.14 -3.00
CA PHE A 434 -10.01 3.27 -4.27
C PHE A 434 -9.09 3.26 -5.49
N ALA A 435 -7.88 3.82 -5.38
CA ALA A 435 -6.89 3.76 -6.45
C ALA A 435 -6.43 2.32 -6.76
N LEU A 436 -6.11 1.54 -5.72
CA LEU A 436 -5.55 0.20 -5.87
C LEU A 436 -6.62 -0.86 -6.16
N TYR A 437 -7.79 -0.78 -5.54
CA TYR A 437 -8.81 -1.84 -5.53
C TYR A 437 -9.96 -1.59 -6.51
N VAL A 438 -10.16 -0.35 -6.95
CA VAL A 438 -11.22 0.00 -7.92
C VAL A 438 -10.64 0.57 -9.20
N TYR A 439 -9.88 1.66 -9.13
CA TYR A 439 -9.37 2.38 -10.31
C TYR A 439 -8.42 1.55 -11.17
N LYS A 440 -7.35 1.00 -10.57
CA LYS A 440 -6.33 0.23 -11.31
C LYS A 440 -6.91 -1.04 -11.96
N PRO A 441 -7.70 -1.89 -11.26
CA PRO A 441 -8.31 -3.07 -11.87
C PRO A 441 -9.22 -2.74 -13.05
N LEU A 442 -9.94 -1.61 -13.02
CA LEU A 442 -10.80 -1.20 -14.14
C LEU A 442 -10.05 -0.92 -15.44
N ARG A 443 -8.71 -0.84 -15.45
CA ARG A 443 -7.92 -0.69 -16.68
C ARG A 443 -8.09 -1.86 -17.65
N SER A 444 -8.34 -3.08 -17.16
CA SER A 444 -8.60 -4.24 -18.03
C SER A 444 -10.00 -4.21 -18.66
N VAL A 445 -10.94 -3.48 -18.06
CA VAL A 445 -12.34 -3.37 -18.54
C VAL A 445 -12.54 -2.13 -19.41
N THR A 446 -11.94 -1.00 -19.04
CA THR A 446 -12.07 0.25 -19.79
C THR A 446 -10.76 1.06 -19.79
N PRO A 447 -10.25 1.46 -20.98
CA PRO A 447 -9.07 2.30 -21.08
C PRO A 447 -9.37 3.77 -20.73
N SER A 448 -10.64 4.17 -20.68
CA SER A 448 -11.06 5.57 -20.51
C SER A 448 -10.81 6.06 -19.08
N LYS A 449 -9.84 6.97 -18.91
CA LYS A 449 -9.51 7.58 -17.60
C LYS A 449 -10.72 8.28 -16.95
N PRO A 450 -11.54 9.08 -17.66
CA PRO A 450 -12.73 9.71 -17.09
C PRO A 450 -13.79 8.71 -16.62
N VAL A 451 -14.02 7.62 -17.38
CA VAL A 451 -15.00 6.60 -16.97
C VAL A 451 -14.55 5.92 -15.68
N ARG A 452 -13.28 5.55 -15.57
CA ARG A 452 -12.75 4.98 -14.32
C ARG A 452 -12.83 5.94 -13.15
N ALA A 453 -12.53 7.23 -13.37
CA ALA A 453 -12.63 8.25 -12.33
C ALA A 453 -14.09 8.47 -11.89
N ALA A 454 -15.05 8.47 -12.81
CA ALA A 454 -16.47 8.53 -12.49
C ALA A 454 -16.92 7.32 -11.67
N ILE A 455 -16.51 6.10 -12.04
CA ILE A 455 -16.81 4.88 -11.27
C ILE A 455 -16.26 5.00 -9.86
N VAL A 456 -15.00 5.43 -9.69
CA VAL A 456 -14.41 5.64 -8.36
C VAL A 456 -15.19 6.66 -7.53
N MET A 457 -15.56 7.80 -8.12
CA MET A 457 -16.32 8.83 -7.41
C MET A 457 -17.71 8.36 -7.02
N CYS A 458 -18.40 7.61 -7.88
CA CYS A 458 -19.67 6.96 -7.57
C CYS A 458 -19.52 5.87 -6.50
N SER A 459 -18.47 5.06 -6.56
CA SER A 459 -18.18 4.05 -5.52
C SER A 459 -17.85 4.69 -4.18
N SER A 460 -17.16 5.84 -4.17
CA SER A 460 -16.89 6.63 -2.98
C SER A 460 -18.17 7.25 -2.42
N ALA A 461 -19.04 7.82 -3.27
CA ALA A 461 -20.36 8.31 -2.86
C ALA A 461 -21.19 7.20 -2.23
N TYR A 462 -21.30 6.07 -2.93
CA TYR A 462 -21.96 4.87 -2.45
C TYR A 462 -21.37 4.46 -1.11
N TRP A 463 -20.04 4.37 -0.98
CA TRP A 463 -19.38 4.01 0.27
C TRP A 463 -19.78 4.93 1.45
N HIS A 464 -20.03 6.21 1.22
CA HIS A 464 -20.56 7.09 2.26
C HIS A 464 -22.07 6.93 2.54
N GLY A 465 -22.86 6.54 1.54
CA GLY A 465 -24.31 6.41 1.66
C GLY A 465 -25.07 6.39 0.33
N LEU A 466 -26.40 6.34 0.39
CA LEU A 466 -27.28 6.37 -0.81
C LEU A 466 -27.92 7.74 -1.04
N GLU A 467 -27.66 8.70 -0.17
CA GLU A 467 -28.35 9.97 -0.17
C GLU A 467 -27.93 10.83 -1.38
N PRO A 468 -28.87 11.49 -2.08
CA PRO A 468 -28.57 12.19 -3.34
C PRO A 468 -27.48 13.25 -3.21
N GLY A 469 -27.41 13.94 -2.06
CA GLY A 469 -26.42 14.99 -1.84
C GLY A 469 -24.97 14.49 -1.85
N LEU A 470 -24.73 13.22 -1.50
CA LEU A 470 -23.41 12.59 -1.61
C LEU A 470 -22.99 12.46 -3.06
N TYR A 471 -23.85 11.91 -3.91
CA TYR A 471 -23.57 11.76 -5.35
C TYR A 471 -23.33 13.10 -6.02
N MET A 472 -24.11 14.14 -5.66
CA MET A 472 -23.89 15.48 -6.17
C MET A 472 -22.52 16.05 -5.78
N PHE A 473 -22.08 15.82 -4.54
CA PHE A 473 -20.76 16.25 -4.09
C PHE A 473 -19.65 15.56 -4.89
N PHE A 474 -19.66 14.21 -4.90
CA PHE A 474 -18.62 13.44 -5.57
C PHE A 474 -18.59 13.65 -7.08
N MET A 475 -19.74 13.86 -7.73
CA MET A 475 -19.79 14.18 -9.15
C MET A 475 -19.33 15.61 -9.46
N SER A 476 -19.55 16.57 -8.56
CA SER A 476 -18.95 17.90 -8.68
C SER A 476 -17.42 17.82 -8.58
N MET A 477 -16.92 17.02 -7.63
CA MET A 477 -15.49 16.74 -7.50
C MET A 477 -14.91 16.01 -8.71
N PHE A 478 -15.65 15.07 -9.29
CA PHE A 478 -15.29 14.41 -10.54
C PHE A 478 -15.09 15.44 -11.67
N VAL A 479 -16.03 16.36 -11.86
CA VAL A 479 -15.97 17.38 -12.92
C VAL A 479 -14.73 18.27 -12.72
N GLU A 480 -14.55 18.80 -11.52
CA GLU A 480 -13.42 19.66 -11.18
C GLU A 480 -12.07 18.95 -11.35
N SER A 481 -11.96 17.73 -10.81
CA SER A 481 -10.70 16.98 -10.78
C SER A 481 -10.31 16.32 -12.12
N THR A 482 -11.29 16.02 -12.98
CA THR A 482 -11.06 15.30 -14.24
C THR A 482 -11.00 16.24 -15.43
N PHE A 483 -11.92 17.20 -15.52
CA PHE A 483 -12.01 18.07 -16.68
C PHE A 483 -11.33 19.42 -16.44
N LEU A 484 -11.61 20.06 -15.29
CA LEU A 484 -11.09 21.41 -15.02
C LEU A 484 -9.66 21.43 -14.48
N ASN A 485 -9.07 20.28 -14.17
CA ASN A 485 -7.66 20.17 -13.80
C ASN A 485 -6.69 20.53 -14.95
N GLU A 486 -7.16 20.57 -16.20
CA GLU A 486 -6.41 21.05 -17.36
C GLU A 486 -6.48 22.58 -17.55
N PHE A 487 -7.40 23.26 -16.86
CA PHE A 487 -7.55 24.71 -16.95
C PHE A 487 -6.33 25.42 -16.33
N PRO A 488 -5.89 26.60 -16.86
CA PRO A 488 -4.81 27.38 -16.26
C PRO A 488 -5.02 27.61 -14.77
N LYS A 489 -3.99 27.31 -13.98
CA LYS A 489 -4.04 27.38 -12.52
C LYS A 489 -3.72 28.80 -12.05
N LEU A 490 -4.42 29.26 -11.02
CA LEU A 490 -4.06 30.50 -10.34
C LEU A 490 -2.74 30.31 -9.56
N PRO A 491 -1.90 31.36 -9.44
CA PRO A 491 -0.72 31.30 -8.60
C PRO A 491 -1.10 31.15 -7.12
N SER A 492 -0.23 30.51 -6.35
CA SER A 492 -0.39 30.44 -4.90
C SER A 492 -0.22 31.85 -4.28
N PRO A 493 -1.02 32.25 -3.28
CA PRO A 493 -2.03 31.46 -2.54
C PRO A 493 -3.43 31.45 -3.16
N PHE A 494 -3.68 32.16 -4.26
CA PHE A 494 -5.03 32.30 -4.83
C PHE A 494 -5.60 30.96 -5.31
N GLY A 495 -4.79 30.09 -5.91
CA GLY A 495 -5.19 28.74 -6.30
C GLY A 495 -5.58 27.87 -5.10
N ASN A 496 -4.86 27.98 -3.99
CA ASN A 496 -5.19 27.28 -2.74
C ASN A 496 -6.56 27.71 -2.21
N ILE A 497 -6.80 29.02 -2.13
CA ILE A 497 -8.06 29.61 -1.66
C ILE A 497 -9.21 29.18 -2.57
N GLU A 498 -9.00 29.18 -3.89
CA GLU A 498 -9.97 28.69 -4.86
C GLU A 498 -10.38 27.24 -4.57
N VAL A 499 -9.40 26.34 -4.42
CA VAL A 499 -9.66 24.91 -4.17
C VAL A 499 -10.43 24.72 -2.85
N THR A 500 -9.99 25.35 -1.77
CA THR A 500 -10.68 25.28 -0.46
C THR A 500 -12.10 25.83 -0.55
N PHE A 501 -12.31 26.92 -1.29
CA PHE A 501 -13.64 27.47 -1.53
C PHE A 501 -14.52 26.49 -2.32
N LEU A 502 -14.05 25.94 -3.44
CA LEU A 502 -14.83 25.01 -4.26
C LEU A 502 -15.26 23.77 -3.48
N LEU A 503 -14.37 23.23 -2.65
CA LEU A 503 -14.67 22.09 -1.80
C LEU A 503 -15.69 22.40 -0.73
N SER A 504 -15.59 23.57 -0.12
CA SER A 504 -16.54 24.05 0.88
C SER A 504 -17.92 24.31 0.25
N TYR A 505 -17.92 24.93 -0.94
CA TYR A 505 -19.11 25.29 -1.70
C TYR A 505 -19.87 24.05 -2.19
N TYR A 506 -19.20 23.12 -2.86
CA TYR A 506 -19.81 21.86 -3.30
C TYR A 506 -20.05 20.90 -2.15
N GLY A 507 -19.25 20.99 -1.09
CA GLY A 507 -19.42 20.24 0.16
C GLY A 507 -20.78 20.44 0.83
N MET A 508 -21.55 21.47 0.43
CA MET A 508 -22.89 21.70 0.95
C MET A 508 -23.86 20.56 0.69
N THR A 509 -23.77 19.90 -0.46
CA THR A 509 -24.61 18.72 -0.72
C THR A 509 -24.17 17.53 0.12
N PHE A 510 -22.90 17.44 0.50
CA PHE A 510 -22.42 16.43 1.45
C PHE A 510 -22.93 16.70 2.87
N MET A 511 -22.89 17.96 3.32
CA MET A 511 -23.35 18.35 4.66
C MET A 511 -24.87 18.20 4.82
N TYR A 512 -25.63 18.57 3.79
CA TYR A 512 -27.09 18.41 3.74
C TYR A 512 -27.50 17.18 2.93
N LYS A 513 -26.75 16.08 3.04
CA LYS A 513 -26.95 14.88 2.20
C LYS A 513 -28.40 14.37 2.18
N ASN A 514 -29.09 14.43 3.33
CA ASN A 514 -30.47 13.95 3.49
C ASN A 514 -31.52 14.90 2.89
N ASP A 515 -31.18 16.18 2.69
CA ASP A 515 -32.11 17.23 2.28
C ASP A 515 -31.38 18.24 1.38
N VAL A 516 -31.23 17.86 0.12
CA VAL A 516 -30.51 18.65 -0.89
C VAL A 516 -31.13 20.03 -1.13
N SER A 517 -32.44 20.21 -0.83
CA SER A 517 -33.11 21.50 -0.93
C SER A 517 -32.44 22.57 -0.07
N LYS A 518 -31.90 22.19 1.10
CA LYS A 518 -31.10 23.08 1.95
C LYS A 518 -29.80 23.50 1.28
N ALA A 519 -29.11 22.60 0.59
CA ALA A 519 -27.91 22.94 -0.18
C ALA A 519 -28.25 23.93 -1.32
N PHE A 520 -29.36 23.73 -2.01
CA PHE A 520 -29.84 24.68 -3.02
C PHE A 520 -30.20 26.04 -2.43
N THR A 521 -30.79 26.08 -1.24
CA THR A 521 -31.07 27.33 -0.53
C THR A 521 -29.78 28.09 -0.21
N VAL A 522 -28.74 27.40 0.28
CA VAL A 522 -27.43 28.02 0.50
C VAL A 522 -26.84 28.54 -0.81
N TRP A 523 -26.88 27.76 -1.88
CA TRP A 523 -26.37 28.20 -3.18
C TRP A 523 -27.16 29.37 -3.77
N ALA A 524 -28.48 29.41 -3.60
CA ALA A 524 -29.31 30.55 -3.97
C ALA A 524 -28.92 31.80 -3.18
N ASN A 525 -28.71 31.67 -1.86
CA ASN A 525 -28.20 32.74 -1.02
C ASN A 525 -26.76 33.18 -1.38
N MET A 526 -26.02 32.36 -2.15
CA MET A 526 -24.71 32.69 -2.72
C MET A 526 -24.79 33.22 -4.16
N GLY A 527 -25.99 33.31 -4.75
CA GLY A 527 -26.18 33.66 -6.16
C GLY A 527 -25.61 32.62 -7.14
N TYR A 528 -25.48 31.36 -6.70
CA TYR A 528 -24.90 30.25 -7.46
C TYR A 528 -23.46 30.51 -7.98
N VAL A 529 -22.68 31.35 -7.29
CA VAL A 529 -21.36 31.80 -7.75
C VAL A 529 -20.41 30.65 -8.12
N GLY A 530 -20.38 29.56 -7.35
CA GLY A 530 -19.53 28.40 -7.63
C GLY A 530 -19.92 27.69 -8.94
N HIS A 531 -21.22 27.58 -9.22
CA HIS A 531 -21.71 26.98 -10.46
C HIS A 531 -21.37 27.85 -11.68
N TRP A 532 -21.58 29.16 -11.56
CA TRP A 532 -21.19 30.10 -12.62
C TRP A 532 -19.69 30.04 -12.89
N TYR A 533 -18.88 30.01 -11.85
CA TYR A 533 -17.43 29.90 -11.95
C TYR A 533 -17.00 28.61 -12.68
N THR A 534 -17.50 27.46 -12.26
CA THR A 534 -17.22 26.15 -12.89
C THR A 534 -17.74 26.09 -14.33
N ALA A 535 -18.93 26.61 -14.61
CA ALA A 535 -19.52 26.63 -15.95
C ALA A 535 -18.70 27.50 -16.92
N VAL A 536 -18.30 28.70 -16.49
CA VAL A 536 -17.46 29.60 -17.30
C VAL A 536 -16.11 28.94 -17.60
N ARG A 537 -15.45 28.34 -16.60
CA ARG A 537 -14.19 27.61 -16.81
C ARG A 537 -14.33 26.46 -17.80
N LEU A 538 -15.44 25.71 -17.72
CA LEU A 538 -15.71 24.60 -18.62
C LEU A 538 -15.93 25.08 -20.06
N LEU A 539 -16.71 26.15 -20.25
CA LEU A 539 -16.94 26.75 -21.57
C LEU A 539 -15.64 27.29 -22.18
N LEU A 540 -14.82 27.98 -21.37
CA LEU A 540 -13.50 28.46 -21.81
C LEU A 540 -12.57 27.30 -22.17
N LEU A 541 -12.58 26.21 -21.40
CA LEU A 541 -11.79 25.02 -21.72
C LEU A 541 -12.22 24.38 -23.04
N ILE A 542 -13.53 24.29 -23.29
CA ILE A 542 -14.06 23.78 -24.56
C ILE A 542 -13.63 24.71 -25.71
N ALA A 543 -13.76 26.03 -25.55
CA ALA A 543 -13.33 27.00 -26.55
C ALA A 543 -11.82 26.88 -26.86
N MET A 544 -10.97 26.75 -25.83
CA MET A 544 -9.53 26.54 -25.99
C MET A 544 -9.21 25.24 -26.74
N ARG A 545 -9.93 24.15 -26.46
CA ARG A 545 -9.75 22.86 -27.16
C ARG A 545 -10.17 22.95 -28.63
N VAL A 546 -11.29 23.62 -28.92
CA VAL A 546 -11.76 23.84 -30.31
C VAL A 546 -10.77 24.70 -31.07
N TYR A 547 -10.31 25.81 -30.48
CA TYR A 547 -9.32 26.69 -31.06
C TYR A 547 -8.02 25.94 -31.40
N ARG A 548 -7.46 25.19 -30.44
CA ARG A 548 -6.23 24.39 -30.64
C ARG A 548 -6.39 23.31 -31.73
N LYS A 549 -7.57 22.70 -31.83
CA LYS A 549 -7.86 21.71 -32.88
C LYS A 549 -7.89 22.37 -34.27
N ASN A 550 -8.48 23.56 -34.37
CA ASN A 550 -8.55 24.30 -35.63
C ASN A 550 -7.18 24.83 -36.07
N THR A 551 -6.35 25.34 -35.14
CA THR A 551 -4.99 25.79 -35.46
C THR A 551 -4.11 24.64 -35.93
N THR A 552 -4.09 23.52 -35.20
CA THR A 552 -3.33 22.33 -35.62
C THR A 552 -3.80 21.72 -36.94
N ALA A 553 -5.09 21.84 -37.27
CA ALA A 553 -5.61 21.43 -38.57
C ALA A 553 -5.16 22.37 -39.71
N ASN A 554 -5.07 23.67 -39.44
CA ASN A 554 -4.57 24.65 -40.40
C ASN A 554 -3.07 24.50 -40.64
N ASP A 555 -2.27 24.35 -39.57
CA ASP A 555 -0.81 24.14 -39.69
C ASP A 555 -0.50 22.90 -40.55
N LYS A 556 -1.20 21.79 -40.32
CA LYS A 556 -1.06 20.57 -41.14
C LYS A 556 -1.49 20.76 -42.60
N LYS A 557 -2.42 21.68 -42.87
CA LYS A 557 -2.86 21.99 -44.24
C LYS A 557 -1.86 22.88 -44.95
N ASP A 558 -1.19 23.78 -44.24
CA ASP A 558 -0.16 24.65 -44.78
C ASP A 558 1.17 23.89 -45.00
N ASP A 559 1.54 22.96 -44.12
CA ASP A 559 2.69 22.07 -44.35
C ASP A 559 2.49 21.19 -45.60
N LYS A 560 1.30 20.62 -45.79
CA LYS A 560 0.94 19.86 -47.01
C LYS A 560 0.88 20.69 -48.30
N LYS A 561 0.84 22.01 -48.21
CA LYS A 561 0.93 22.90 -49.38
C LYS A 561 2.38 23.31 -49.68
N ARG A 562 3.30 23.14 -48.72
CA ARG A 562 4.73 23.44 -48.86
C ARG A 562 5.53 22.25 -49.36
N GLU A 563 5.09 21.03 -49.04
CA GLU A 563 5.47 19.78 -49.72
C GLU A 563 4.84 19.73 -51.13
#